data_AF-A0A0S2S8E2-F1
#
_entry.id   AF-A0A0S2S8E2-F1
#
_cell.length_a   1.000
_cell.length_b   1.000
_cell.length_c   1.000
_cell.angle_alpha   90.00
_cell.angle_beta   90.00
_cell.angle_gamma   90.00
#
_symmetry.space_group_name_H-M   'P 1'
#
loop_
_entity.id
_entity.type
_entity.pdbx_description
1 polymer ?
#
loop_
_entity_poly.entity_id
_entity_poly.type
_entity_poly.pdbx_seq_one_letter_code
_entity_poly.pdbx_strand_id
1 'polypeptide(L)'
;MNYNIQLYKGIELQLIKRNYTGYKAKRYAIGGTNQNVWIPDKHVRQDGTIKARENVDYVFRKAQRQLELAGYTGPIPGIKRKSAEIL
;
A
#
# COMPACT_ATOMS: atom_id res chain seq x y z
N MET A 1 14.25 -8.52 6.89
CA MET A 1 13.03 -8.02 6.24
C MET A 1 11.90 -8.12 7.25
N ASN A 2 11.07 -7.09 7.38
CA ASN A 2 9.93 -7.01 8.27
C ASN A 2 8.68 -7.51 7.54
N TYR A 3 8.16 -8.67 7.95
CA TYR A 3 6.96 -9.30 7.40
C TYR A 3 5.74 -9.19 8.32
N ASN A 4 5.85 -8.41 9.41
CA ASN A 4 4.73 -8.15 10.29
C ASN A 4 3.74 -7.20 9.62
N ILE A 5 2.49 -7.23 10.09
CA ILE A 5 1.45 -6.30 9.65
C ILE A 5 1.86 -4.88 10.06
N GLN A 6 1.70 -3.95 9.12
CA GLN A 6 1.93 -2.52 9.30
C GLN A 6 0.64 -1.77 8.96
N LEU A 7 0.33 -0.73 9.73
CA LEU A 7 -0.88 0.09 9.51
C LEU A 7 -0.51 1.40 8.84
N TYR A 8 -1.14 1.69 7.70
CA TYR A 8 -1.10 2.99 7.04
C TYR A 8 -2.52 3.55 6.92
N LYS A 9 -2.86 4.54 7.76
CA LYS A 9 -4.18 5.19 7.76
C LYS A 9 -5.37 4.20 7.80
N GLY A 10 -5.22 3.13 8.59
CA GLY A 10 -6.22 2.07 8.71
C GLY A 10 -6.14 0.98 7.64
N ILE A 11 -5.24 1.09 6.66
CA ILE A 11 -4.95 0.02 5.69
C ILE A 11 -3.89 -0.90 6.29
N GLU A 12 -4.19 -2.19 6.37
CA GLU A 12 -3.22 -3.21 6.76
C GLU A 12 -2.34 -3.59 5.58
N LEU A 13 -1.03 -3.56 5.80
CA LEU A 13 -0.02 -3.82 4.79
C LEU A 13 0.97 -4.85 5.31
N GLN A 14 1.23 -5.88 4.50
CA GLN A 14 2.21 -6.90 4.83
C GLN A 14 3.21 -7.05 3.69
N LEU A 15 4.50 -6.95 3.99
CA LEU A 15 5.55 -7.15 2.99
C LEU A 15 5.48 -8.58 2.44
N ILE A 16 5.47 -8.73 1.11
CA ILE A 16 5.51 -10.03 0.46
C ILE A 16 6.95 -10.56 0.44
N LYS A 17 7.16 -11.81 0.88
CA LYS A 17 8.45 -12.50 0.84
C LYS A 17 8.86 -12.79 -0.61
N ARG A 18 9.92 -12.13 -1.08
CA ARG A 18 10.51 -12.31 -2.42
C ARG A 18 11.93 -11.77 -2.47
N ASN A 19 12.63 -12.07 -3.55
CA ASN A 19 13.88 -11.38 -3.89
C ASN A 19 13.56 -9.96 -4.41
N TYR A 20 14.18 -8.96 -3.79
CA TYR A 20 14.06 -7.54 -4.13
C TYR A 20 15.36 -6.94 -4.68
N THR A 21 16.39 -7.75 -4.94
CA THR A 21 17.64 -7.27 -5.55
C THR A 21 17.35 -6.58 -6.88
N GLY A 22 17.82 -5.33 -7.03
CA GLY A 22 17.61 -4.51 -8.22
C GLY A 22 16.27 -3.76 -8.30
N TYR A 23 15.34 -4.00 -7.36
CA TYR A 23 14.07 -3.26 -7.31
C TYR A 23 14.24 -1.91 -6.60
N LYS A 24 13.44 -0.92 -7.00
CA LYS A 24 13.34 0.41 -6.37
C LYS A 24 12.05 0.58 -5.54
N ALA A 25 11.42 -0.53 -5.21
CA ALA A 25 10.16 -0.60 -4.49
C ALA A 25 10.00 -1.97 -3.83
N LYS A 26 9.14 -2.03 -2.81
CA LYS A 26 8.72 -3.27 -2.14
C LYS A 26 7.23 -3.52 -2.35
N ARG A 27 6.84 -4.79 -2.43
CA ARG A 27 5.47 -5.22 -2.70
C ARG A 27 4.79 -5.60 -1.40
N TYR A 28 3.63 -5.01 -1.14
CA TYR A 28 2.84 -5.24 0.06
C TYR A 28 1.48 -5.81 -0.30
N ALA A 29 1.08 -6.88 0.37
CA ALA A 29 -0.30 -7.37 0.37
C ALA A 29 -1.18 -6.39 1.18
N ILE A 30 -2.43 -6.25 0.76
CA ILE A 30 -3.41 -5.34 1.37
C ILE A 30 -4.44 -6.19 2.13
N GLY A 31 -4.65 -5.90 3.42
CA GLY A 31 -5.73 -6.51 4.23
C GLY A 31 -5.70 -8.04 4.30
N GLY A 32 -4.53 -8.67 4.24
CA GLY A 32 -4.40 -10.14 4.20
C GLY A 32 -4.91 -10.80 2.91
N THR A 33 -5.20 -10.01 1.86
CA THR A 33 -5.71 -10.52 0.58
C THR A 33 -4.60 -10.73 -0.46
N ASN A 34 -4.95 -11.22 -1.65
CA ASN A 34 -4.04 -11.28 -2.79
C ASN A 34 -3.85 -9.92 -3.49
N GLN A 35 -4.64 -8.90 -3.12
CA GLN A 35 -4.47 -7.53 -3.60
C GLN A 35 -3.19 -6.95 -3.03
N ASN A 36 -2.51 -6.14 -3.84
CA ASN A 36 -1.17 -5.69 -3.48
C ASN A 36 -0.82 -4.35 -4.13
N VAL A 37 0.10 -3.64 -3.49
CA VAL A 37 0.69 -2.40 -3.99
C VAL A 37 2.20 -2.44 -3.93
N TRP A 38 2.83 -1.63 -4.77
CA TRP A 38 4.26 -1.36 -4.70
C TRP A 38 4.50 -0.01 -4.05
N ILE A 39 5.25 0.00 -2.95
CA ILE A 39 5.67 1.22 -2.27
C ILE A 39 7.15 1.46 -2.59
N PRO A 40 7.50 2.62 -3.19
CA PRO A 40 8.89 2.94 -3.52
C PRO A 40 9.81 2.97 -2.30
N ASP A 41 11.06 2.56 -2.51
CA ASP A 41 12.05 2.42 -1.42
C ASP A 41 12.33 3.73 -0.67
N LYS A 42 12.11 4.88 -1.31
CA LYS A 42 12.24 6.18 -0.65
C LYS A 42 11.30 6.34 0.57
N HIS A 43 10.18 5.62 0.61
CA HIS A 43 9.19 5.68 1.71
C HIS A 43 9.31 4.53 2.72
N VAL A 44 10.21 3.57 2.49
CA VAL A 44 10.37 2.38 3.35
C VAL A 44 11.82 2.24 3.80
N ARG A 45 12.03 1.59 4.94
CA ARG A 45 13.36 1.21 5.42
C ARG A 45 13.84 -0.02 4.65
N GLN A 46 15.12 -0.35 4.79
CA GLN A 46 15.74 -1.48 4.09
C GLN A 46 15.02 -2.81 4.37
N ASP A 47 14.53 -2.99 5.60
CA ASP A 47 13.75 -4.15 6.03
C ASP A 47 12.32 -4.16 5.47
N GLY A 48 11.82 -3.09 4.87
CA GLY A 48 10.43 -2.95 4.40
C GLY A 48 9.48 -2.40 5.46
N THR A 49 9.99 -1.83 6.55
CA THR A 49 9.17 -1.01 7.45
C THR A 49 8.84 0.33 6.78
N ILE A 50 7.58 0.70 6.63
CA ILE A 50 7.16 2.02 6.16
C ILE A 50 7.67 3.07 7.14
N LYS A 51 8.34 4.11 6.63
CA LYS A 51 8.89 5.17 7.48
C LYS A 51 7.74 5.92 8.16
N ALA A 52 7.91 6.26 9.43
CA ALA A 52 6.91 7.01 10.18
C ALA A 52 6.64 8.37 9.52
N ARG A 53 5.37 8.78 9.51
CA ARG A 53 4.88 10.07 8.95
C ARG A 53 5.11 10.25 7.42
N GLU A 54 5.51 9.22 6.69
CA GLU A 54 5.62 9.29 5.24
C GLU A 54 4.25 9.41 4.56
N ASN A 55 4.25 10.08 3.40
CA ASN A 55 3.05 10.20 2.58
C ASN A 55 3.14 9.29 1.36
N VAL A 56 2.42 8.17 1.42
CA VAL A 56 2.26 7.21 0.32
C VAL A 56 0.82 7.21 -0.23
N ASP A 57 0.03 8.26 0.04
CA ASP A 57 -1.37 8.36 -0.37
C ASP A 57 -1.56 8.16 -1.88
N TYR A 58 -0.60 8.62 -2.68
CA TYR A 58 -0.65 8.51 -4.14
C TYR A 58 -0.59 7.06 -4.63
N VAL A 59 0.05 6.15 -3.88
CA VAL A 59 0.09 4.71 -4.19
C VAL A 59 -1.33 4.15 -4.12
N PHE A 60 -2.01 4.44 -3.01
CA PHE A 60 -3.37 4.02 -2.73
C PHE A 60 -4.41 4.72 -3.59
N ARG A 61 -4.17 5.99 -3.96
CA ARG A 61 -5.02 6.73 -4.90
C ARG A 61 -5.03 6.09 -6.29
N LYS A 62 -3.92 5.47 -6.71
CA LYS A 62 -3.84 4.71 -7.96
C LYS A 62 -4.41 3.30 -7.81
N ALA A 63 -4.39 2.74 -6.61
CA ALA A 63 -4.79 1.37 -6.31
C ALA A 63 -6.23 1.24 -5.76
N GLN A 64 -7.16 2.09 -6.22
CA GLN A 64 -8.55 2.13 -5.70
C GLN A 64 -9.27 0.79 -5.83
N ARG A 65 -9.12 0.11 -6.98
CA ARG A 65 -9.75 -1.19 -7.20
C ARG A 65 -9.16 -2.28 -6.29
N GLN A 66 -7.85 -2.23 -6.04
CA GLN A 66 -7.19 -3.17 -5.13
C GLN A 66 -7.64 -2.96 -3.68
N LEU A 67 -7.82 -1.71 -3.26
CA LEU A 67 -8.39 -1.38 -1.95
C LEU A 67 -9.82 -1.91 -1.82
N GLU A 68 -10.66 -1.66 -2.82
CA GLU A 68 -12.05 -2.14 -2.84
C GLU A 68 -12.12 -3.67 -2.78
N LEU A 69 -11.36 -4.37 -3.62
CA LEU A 69 -11.27 -5.84 -3.62
C LEU A 69 -10.70 -6.41 -2.32
N ALA A 70 -9.93 -5.63 -1.58
CA ALA A 70 -9.42 -5.98 -0.26
C ALA A 70 -10.38 -5.58 0.89
N GLY A 71 -11.57 -5.06 0.59
CA GLY A 71 -12.59 -4.70 1.58
C GLY A 71 -12.55 -3.25 2.07
N TYR A 72 -11.64 -2.41 1.57
CA TYR A 72 -11.52 -1.00 1.96
C TYR A 72 -12.47 -0.10 1.16
N THR A 73 -13.78 -0.29 1.36
CA THR A 73 -14.87 0.41 0.65
C THR A 73 -15.37 1.68 1.35
N GLY A 74 -14.83 2.03 2.51
CA GLY A 74 -15.09 3.32 3.19
C GLY A 74 -14.13 4.46 2.80
N PRO A 75 -14.44 5.72 3.18
CA PRO A 75 -13.53 6.84 3.00
C PRO A 75 -12.25 6.65 3.83
N ILE A 76 -11.09 6.93 3.23
CA ILE A 76 -9.79 6.87 3.91
C ILE A 76 -9.19 8.29 3.97
N PRO A 77 -8.88 8.82 5.17
CA PRO A 77 -8.40 10.19 5.33
C PRO A 77 -7.21 10.56 4.42
N GLY A 78 -7.37 11.58 3.58
CA GLY A 78 -6.33 12.04 2.65
C GLY A 78 -6.16 11.22 1.36
N ILE A 79 -6.84 10.08 1.23
CA ILE A 79 -6.83 9.25 0.02
C ILE A 79 -8.17 9.44 -0.71
N LYS A 80 -8.24 10.50 -1.52
CA LYS A 80 -9.43 10.78 -2.34
C LYS A 80 -9.68 9.65 -3.33
N ARG A 81 -10.93 9.21 -3.44
CA ARG A 81 -11.37 8.36 -4.55
C ARG A 81 -11.33 9.16 -5.84
N LYS A 82 -11.10 8.47 -6.96
CA LYS A 82 -11.42 9.07 -8.25
C LYS A 82 -12.92 9.28 -8.29
N SER A 83 -13.36 10.49 -8.65
CA SER A 83 -14.73 10.70 -9.08
C SER A 83 -14.99 9.71 -10.22
N ALA A 84 -16.16 9.07 -10.25
CA ALA A 84 -16.57 8.32 -11.43
C ALA A 84 -16.51 9.30 -12.62
N GLU A 85 -15.73 8.99 -13.64
CA GLU A 85 -15.92 9.64 -14.94
C GLU A 85 -17.32 9.24 -15.38
N ILE A 86 -18.25 10.19 -15.34
CA ILE A 86 -19.55 10.05 -16.00
C ILE A 86 -19.21 9.94 -17.48
N LEU A 87 -19.31 8.73 -18.02
CA LEU A 87 -19.30 8.47 -19.46
C LEU A 87 -20.60 8.95 -20.08
#